data_AF-A0A3N5SCQ9-F1
#
_entry.id   AF-A0A3N5SCQ9-F1
#
_cell.length_a   1.000
_cell.length_b   1.000
_cell.length_c   1.000
_cell.angle_alpha   90.00
_cell.angle_beta   90.00
_cell.angle_gamma   90.00
#
_symmetry.space_group_name_H-M   'P 1'
#
loop_
_entity.id
_entity.type
_entity.pdbx_description
1 polymer ?
#
loop_
_entity_poly.entity_id
_entity_poly.type
_entity_poly.pdbx_seq_one_letter_code
_entity_poly.pdbx_strand_id
1 'polypeptide(L)'
;MSSDSNIRRPAAASLTLCAACVFARTVVSGRGSQFLLCRKSLEDARYAKYPPQPVRTCPGFALAPADLAASTPAGASEADRQEFTP
;
A
#
# COMPACT_ATOMS: atom_id res chain seq x y z
N MET A 1 -31.82 5.96 -18.81
CA MET A 1 -31.57 5.10 -17.63
C MET A 1 -30.44 4.14 -17.93
N SER A 2 -29.69 3.77 -16.89
CA SER A 2 -28.49 2.89 -16.82
C SER A 2 -27.16 3.59 -17.09
N SER A 3 -26.46 4.11 -16.06
CA SER A 3 -25.64 3.40 -15.05
C SER A 3 -24.42 2.74 -15.72
N ASP A 4 -23.22 3.30 -15.58
CA ASP A 4 -22.28 3.13 -14.46
C ASP A 4 -21.05 2.41 -15.05
N SER A 5 -19.95 3.14 -15.22
CA SER A 5 -18.60 2.58 -15.40
C SER A 5 -17.58 3.71 -15.44
N ASN A 6 -17.58 4.57 -14.41
CA ASN A 6 -16.36 5.32 -14.12
C ASN A 6 -15.42 4.34 -13.40
N ILE A 7 -14.82 3.45 -14.18
CA ILE A 7 -13.75 2.57 -13.73
C ILE A 7 -12.65 3.50 -13.25
N ARG A 8 -12.64 3.76 -11.93
CA ARG A 8 -11.52 4.37 -11.23
C ARG A 8 -10.36 3.43 -11.41
N ARG A 9 -9.64 3.57 -12.53
CA ARG A 9 -8.35 2.94 -12.76
C ARG A 9 -7.49 3.46 -11.60
N PRO A 10 -7.07 2.63 -10.64
CA PRO A 10 -6.15 3.11 -9.62
C PRO A 10 -4.93 3.56 -10.40
N ALA A 11 -4.70 4.88 -10.42
CA ALA A 11 -3.44 5.39 -10.91
C ALA A 11 -2.39 4.60 -10.13
N ALA A 12 -1.49 3.93 -10.85
CA ALA A 12 -0.30 3.29 -10.27
C ALA A 12 0.61 4.41 -9.74
N ALA A 13 0.09 5.15 -8.77
CA ALA A 13 0.69 6.30 -8.14
C ALA A 13 1.80 5.72 -7.30
N SER A 14 3.04 6.03 -7.67
CA SER A 14 4.26 5.59 -7.02
C SER A 14 4.13 5.63 -5.50
N LEU A 15 3.71 4.51 -4.89
CA LEU A 15 3.26 4.46 -3.51
C LEU A 15 4.43 4.71 -2.58
N THR A 16 4.22 5.52 -1.55
CA THR A 16 5.20 5.70 -0.49
C THR A 16 5.35 4.43 0.34
N LEU A 17 6.58 4.10 0.79
CA LEU A 17 6.79 3.01 1.74
C LEU A 17 5.98 3.21 3.03
N CYS A 18 5.78 4.46 3.44
CA CYS A 18 4.99 4.76 4.64
C CYS A 18 3.52 4.33 4.53
N ALA A 19 2.97 4.06 3.34
CA ALA A 19 1.59 3.58 3.21
C ALA A 19 1.41 2.14 3.74
N ALA A 20 2.46 1.31 3.69
CA ALA A 20 2.42 -0.08 4.16
C ALA A 20 3.17 -0.29 5.49
N CYS A 21 3.73 0.79 6.06
CA CYS A 21 4.53 0.70 7.27
C CYS A 21 3.65 0.56 8.52
N VAL A 22 3.93 -0.42 9.39
CA VAL A 22 3.20 -0.63 10.66
C VAL A 22 3.28 0.57 11.60
N PHE A 23 4.34 1.38 11.50
CA PHE A 23 4.53 2.57 12.34
C PHE A 23 3.84 3.81 11.78
N ALA A 24 3.38 3.79 10.53
CA ALA A 24 2.71 4.92 9.93
C ALA A 24 1.23 4.97 10.35
N ARG A 25 0.69 6.18 10.45
CA ARG A 25 -0.74 6.42 10.70
C ARG A 25 -1.23 7.53 9.79
N THR A 26 -2.34 7.32 9.09
CA THR A 26 -3.01 8.37 8.33
C THR A 26 -3.79 9.29 9.27
N VAL A 27 -3.56 10.59 9.15
CA VAL A 27 -4.24 11.64 9.90
C VAL A 27 -5.03 12.48 8.93
N VAL A 28 -6.34 12.64 9.18
CA VAL A 28 -7.22 13.49 8.39
C VAL A 28 -7.42 14.80 9.15
N SER A 29 -7.11 15.92 8.51
CA SER A 29 -7.39 17.25 9.05
C SER A 29 -8.89 17.56 8.98
N GLY A 30 -9.37 18.49 9.80
CA GLY A 30 -10.76 18.96 9.73
C GLY A 30 -11.17 19.55 8.37
N ARG A 31 -10.21 19.88 7.49
CA ARG A 31 -10.44 20.36 6.12
C ARG A 31 -10.36 19.25 5.05
N GLY A 32 -10.25 17.99 5.46
CA GLY A 32 -10.21 16.82 4.54
C GLY A 32 -8.84 16.48 3.95
N SER A 33 -7.79 17.27 4.21
CA SER A 33 -6.42 16.91 3.82
C SER A 33 -5.91 15.73 4.64
N GLN A 34 -5.21 14.79 3.98
CA GLN A 34 -4.65 13.57 4.59
C GLN A 34 -3.12 13.67 4.69
N PHE A 35 -2.58 13.29 5.84
CA PHE A 35 -1.14 13.30 6.12
C PHE A 35 -0.71 11.97 6.74
N LEU A 36 0.55 11.58 6.55
CA LEU A 36 1.12 10.43 7.24
C LEU A 36 1.92 10.90 8.46
N LEU A 37 1.61 10.29 9.61
CA LEU A 37 2.33 10.44 10.87
C LEU A 37 3.24 9.22 11.08
N CYS A 38 4.52 9.45 11.34
CA CYS A 38 5.44 8.38 11.77
C CYS A 38 5.41 8.25 13.30
N ARG A 39 4.95 7.12 13.85
CA ARG A 39 4.93 6.92 15.30
C ARG A 39 6.33 6.76 15.91
N LYS A 40 7.33 6.31 15.14
CA LYS A 40 8.72 6.21 15.62
C LYS A 40 9.32 7.56 16.01
N SER A 41 8.79 8.68 15.49
CA SER A 41 9.24 10.02 15.87
C SER A 41 8.95 10.36 17.33
N LEU A 42 8.07 9.60 18.00
CA LEU A 42 7.74 9.80 19.41
C LEU A 42 8.84 9.28 20.33
N GLU A 43 9.59 8.28 19.88
CA GLU A 43 10.63 7.60 20.66
C GLU A 43 12.04 7.96 20.17
N ASP A 44 12.19 8.27 18.88
CA ASP A 44 13.49 8.54 18.25
C ASP A 44 13.40 9.75 17.32
N ALA A 45 14.15 10.80 17.67
CA ALA A 45 14.18 12.08 16.96
C ALA A 45 14.76 11.99 15.54
N ARG A 46 15.42 10.88 15.17
CA ARG A 46 15.89 10.65 13.78
C ARG A 46 14.74 10.48 12.79
N TYR A 47 13.54 10.16 13.27
CA TYR A 47 12.36 10.03 12.42
C TYR A 47 11.54 11.33 12.44
N ALA A 48 11.26 11.89 11.26
CA ALA A 48 10.36 13.03 11.14
C ALA A 48 8.92 12.63 11.50
N LYS A 49 8.26 13.41 12.38
CA LYS A 49 6.85 13.19 12.78
C LYS A 49 5.90 13.15 11.60
N TYR A 50 6.13 14.02 10.61
CA TYR A 50 5.40 14.07 9.34
C TYR A 50 6.43 13.98 8.20
N PRO A 51 6.78 12.76 7.74
CA PRO A 51 7.79 12.58 6.70
C PRO A 51 7.41 13.29 5.39
N PRO A 52 8.36 13.94 4.69
CA PRO A 52 8.10 14.49 3.36
C PRO A 52 7.79 13.35 2.38
N GLN A 53 6.70 13.51 1.64
CA GLN A 53 6.21 12.48 0.74
C GLN A 53 6.64 12.74 -0.71
N PRO A 54 6.98 11.69 -1.48
CA PRO A 54 6.90 10.27 -1.14
C PRO A 54 8.18 9.70 -0.50
N VAL A 55 8.08 9.04 0.65
CA VAL A 55 9.21 8.28 1.22
C VAL A 55 9.49 7.02 0.38
N ARG A 56 10.71 6.93 -0.16
CA ARG A 56 11.20 5.79 -0.96
C ARG A 56 12.15 4.86 -0.19
N THR A 57 12.79 5.38 0.86
CA THR A 57 13.74 4.64 1.70
C THR A 57 13.53 5.06 3.14
N CYS A 58 13.40 4.11 4.07
CA CYS A 58 13.26 4.41 5.49
C CYS A 58 13.95 3.31 6.32
N PRO A 59 14.94 3.66 7.18
CA PRO A 59 15.66 2.68 7.99
C PRO A 59 14.79 2.03 9.06
N GLY A 60 13.63 2.62 9.38
CA GLY A 60 12.67 2.11 10.35
C GLY A 60 11.44 1.47 9.73
N PHE A 61 11.45 1.19 8.43
CA PHE A 61 10.32 0.56 7.74
C PHE A 61 10.11 -0.88 8.22
N ALA A 62 8.85 -1.23 8.50
CA ALA A 62 8.43 -2.60 8.76
C ALA A 62 7.02 -2.81 8.21
N LEU A 63 6.81 -3.90 7.48
CA LEU A 63 5.50 -4.33 6.98
C LEU A 63 4.77 -5.14 8.04
N ALA A 64 3.43 -5.07 8.03
CA ALA A 64 2.67 -6.06 8.77
C ALA A 64 2.87 -7.43 8.09
N PRO A 65 2.96 -8.53 8.86
CA PRO A 65 3.15 -9.87 8.29
C PRO A 65 2.03 -10.25 7.30
N ALA A 66 0.85 -9.64 7.38
CA ALA A 66 -0.26 -9.86 6.45
C ALA A 66 0.01 -9.30 5.03
N ASP A 67 0.73 -8.19 4.90
CA ASP A 67 0.99 -7.55 3.59
C ASP A 67 2.05 -8.31 2.77
N LEU A 68 2.95 -9.03 3.46
CA LEU A 68 3.94 -9.91 2.83
C LEU A 68 3.28 -11.17 2.25
N ALA A 69 2.27 -11.72 2.92
CA ALA A 69 1.53 -12.89 2.43
C ALA A 69 0.71 -12.57 1.16
N ALA A 70 0.14 -11.37 1.07
CA ALA A 70 -0.65 -10.90 -0.08
C ALA A 70 0.18 -10.58 -1.33
N SER A 71 1.51 -10.45 -1.19
CA SER A 71 2.42 -10.14 -2.30
C SER A 71 2.90 -11.38 -3.07
N THR A 72 2.44 -12.59 -2.70
CA THR A 72 2.61 -13.77 -3.54
C THR A 72 1.52 -13.74 -4.60
N PRO A 73 1.81 -13.51 -5.89
CA PRO A 73 0.86 -13.87 -6.93
C PRO A 73 0.73 -15.40 -6.91
N ALA A 74 -0.24 -15.90 -6.14
CA ALA A 74 -0.78 -17.23 -6.29
C ALA A 74 -1.48 -17.28 -7.65
N GLY A 75 -0.68 -17.48 -8.71
CA GLY A 75 -1.13 -17.25 -10.08
C GLY A 75 -0.15 -17.80 -11.10
N ALA A 76 0.19 -19.10 -10.97
CA ALA A 76 0.45 -19.98 -12.10
C ALA A 76 0.54 -21.44 -11.63
N SER A 77 -0.59 -22.11 -11.45
CA SER A 77 -0.68 -23.58 -11.59
C SER A 77 -1.84 -23.88 -12.53
N GLU A 78 -1.53 -24.37 -13.74
CA GLU A 78 -1.86 -25.72 -14.22
C GLU A 78 -3.37 -26.01 -14.26
N ALA A 79 -4.00 -26.00 -15.45
CA ALA A 79 -5.14 -26.86 -15.84
C ALA A 79 -5.86 -26.33 -17.11
N ASP A 80 -5.21 -26.34 -18.28
CA ASP A 80 -5.94 -26.35 -19.56
C ASP A 80 -5.09 -27.09 -20.61
N ARG A 81 -4.88 -28.39 -20.36
CA ARG A 81 -4.54 -29.37 -21.39
C ARG A 81 -5.71 -30.34 -21.44
N GLN A 82 -6.83 -29.81 -21.92
CA GLN A 82 -8.03 -30.56 -22.22
C GLN A 82 -7.68 -31.60 -23.29
N GLU A 83 -7.88 -32.86 -22.94
CA GLU A 83 -7.86 -34.04 -23.80
C GLU A 83 -8.65 -33.78 -25.11
N PHE A 84 -7.97 -33.67 -26.25
CA PHE A 84 -8.61 -33.65 -27.57
C PHE A 84 -8.70 -35.10 -28.05
N THR A 85 -9.79 -35.78 -27.68
CA THR A 85 -10.16 -37.11 -28.20
C THR A 85 -11.34 -36.94 -29.17
N PRO A 86 -11.16 -37.37 -30.43
CA PRO A 86 -12.12 -38.29 -31.04
C PRO A 86 -11.48 -39.59 -31.54
#